data_AF-A0A6V8NPV5-F1
#
_entry.id   AF-A0A6V8NPV5-F1
#
_cell.length_a   1.000
_cell.length_b   1.000
_cell.length_c   1.000
_cell.angle_alpha   90.00
_cell.angle_beta   90.00
_cell.angle_gamma   90.00
#
_symmetry.space_group_name_H-M   'P 1'
#
loop_
_entity.id
_entity.type
_entity.pdbx_description
1 polymer ?
#
loop_
_entity_poly.entity_id
_entity_poly.type
_entity_poly.pdbx_seq_one_letter_code
_entity_poly.pdbx_strand_id
1 'polypeptide(L)'
;MRIFKFGFFYLVLLSVLTNQGFSLANLSFWKVFLGTAGAELSAALPTHSIAGLGTYQASWTVAFMLLGFPRELAIISGFSFHIIKLTYDILLGLLAMGVLFLTGLRLKARMVEEKTVVGKGPAS
;
A
#
# COMPACT_ATOMS: atom_id res chain seq x y z
N MET A 1 14.45 -5.37 2.46
CA MET A 1 13.17 -5.17 1.72
C MET A 1 12.45 -3.87 2.13
N ARG A 2 13.07 -2.70 1.96
CA ARG A 2 12.40 -1.37 2.09
C ARG A 2 12.64 -0.50 0.86
N ILE A 3 13.83 -0.59 0.28
CA ILE A 3 14.22 0.08 -0.98
C ILE A 3 13.28 -0.22 -2.15
N PHE A 4 12.83 -1.46 -2.34
CA PHE A 4 11.88 -1.80 -3.41
C PHE A 4 10.53 -1.09 -3.26
N LYS A 5 10.05 -0.91 -2.03
CA LYS A 5 8.79 -0.19 -1.77
C LYS A 5 8.93 1.30 -2.13
N PHE A 6 10.05 1.92 -1.76
CA PHE A 6 10.33 3.32 -2.13
C PHE A 6 10.54 3.50 -3.64
N GLY A 7 11.19 2.54 -4.31
CA GLY A 7 11.34 2.54 -5.77
C GLY A 7 9.99 2.45 -6.49
N PHE A 8 9.08 1.61 -6.01
CA PHE A 8 7.74 1.49 -6.59
C PHE A 8 6.93 2.79 -6.43
N PHE A 9 6.99 3.43 -5.25
CA PHE A 9 6.35 4.74 -5.05
C PHE A 9 6.94 5.84 -5.93
N TYR A 10 8.26 5.81 -6.17
CA TYR A 10 8.90 6.74 -7.10
C TYR A 10 8.36 6.55 -8.53
N LEU A 11 8.19 5.31 -8.99
CA LEU A 11 7.65 5.01 -10.32
C LEU A 11 6.17 5.40 -10.48
N VAL A 12 5.34 5.16 -9.46
CA VAL A 12 3.92 5.56 -9.48
C VAL A 12 3.78 7.08 -9.52
N LEU A 13 4.56 7.79 -8.71
CA LEU A 13 4.58 9.25 -8.71
C LEU A 13 5.05 9.80 -10.06
N LEU A 14 6.11 9.20 -10.62
CA LEU A 14 6.62 9.55 -11.93
C LEU A 14 5.57 9.33 -13.02
N SER A 15 4.82 8.23 -12.99
CA SER A 15 3.74 7.94 -13.94
C SER A 15 2.61 8.95 -13.89
N VAL A 16 2.29 9.50 -12.71
CA VAL A 16 1.25 10.53 -12.57
C VAL A 16 1.77 11.89 -13.05
N LEU A 17 3.03 12.21 -12.76
CA LEU A 17 3.64 13.49 -13.11
C LEU A 17 4.01 13.60 -14.60
N THR A 18 4.42 12.51 -15.24
CA THR A 18 4.64 12.48 -16.70
C THR A 18 3.33 12.67 -17.46
N ASN A 19 2.21 12.17 -16.95
CA ASN A 19 0.88 12.41 -17.51
C ASN A 19 0.43 13.88 -17.37
N GLN A 20 1.05 14.64 -16.46
CA GLN A 20 0.82 16.08 -16.26
C GLN A 20 1.92 16.96 -16.88
N GLY A 21 2.80 16.39 -17.71
CA GLY A 21 3.83 17.13 -18.45
C GLY A 21 5.14 17.39 -17.68
N PHE A 22 5.33 16.81 -16.49
CA PHE A 22 6.58 16.91 -15.74
C PHE A 22 7.58 15.81 -16.15
N SER A 23 8.81 16.20 -16.47
CA SER A 23 9.91 15.31 -16.86
C SER A 23 10.77 14.89 -15.65
N LEU A 24 11.38 13.70 -15.73
CA LEU A 24 12.38 13.14 -14.78
C LEU A 24 13.44 14.16 -14.34
N ALA A 25 13.82 15.10 -15.22
CA ALA A 25 14.87 16.07 -14.97
C ALA A 25 14.52 17.14 -13.92
N ASN A 26 13.23 17.37 -13.63
CA ASN A 26 12.78 18.41 -12.69
C ASN A 26 12.35 17.86 -11.32
N LEU A 27 12.34 16.53 -11.16
CA LEU A 27 11.88 15.87 -9.95
C LEU A 27 13.06 15.47 -9.06
N SER A 28 13.33 16.26 -8.03
CA SER A 28 14.39 15.93 -7.05
C SER A 28 13.94 14.76 -6.15
N PHE A 29 14.80 13.75 -6.01
CA PHE A 29 14.59 12.58 -5.14
C PHE A 29 14.10 12.97 -3.73
N TRP A 30 14.67 14.03 -3.16
CA TRP A 30 14.31 14.53 -1.84
C TRP A 30 12.87 15.03 -1.74
N LYS A 31 12.33 15.63 -2.82
CA LYS A 31 10.94 16.09 -2.87
C LYS A 31 9.96 14.92 -2.81
N VAL A 32 10.25 13.86 -3.56
CA VAL A 32 9.46 12.63 -3.58
C VAL A 32 9.53 11.92 -2.22
N PHE A 33 10.72 11.82 -1.65
CA PHE A 33 10.95 11.18 -0.36
C PHE A 33 10.24 11.92 0.78
N LEU A 34 10.35 13.25 0.85
CA LEU A 34 9.68 14.04 1.88
C LEU A 34 8.15 14.04 1.72
N GLY A 35 7.65 14.09 0.48
CA GLY A 35 6.21 14.00 0.21
C GLY A 35 5.62 12.65 0.65
N THR A 36 6.30 11.54 0.32
CA THR A 36 5.87 10.20 0.74
C THR A 36 6.05 9.96 2.23
N ALA A 37 7.14 10.44 2.83
CA ALA A 37 7.36 10.35 4.28
C ALA A 37 6.30 11.14 5.07
N GLY A 38 5.96 12.36 4.64
CA GLY A 38 4.89 13.15 5.27
C GLY A 38 3.52 12.48 5.14
N ALA A 39 3.26 11.82 4.03
CA ALA A 39 2.02 11.09 3.80
C ALA A 39 1.93 9.80 4.65
N GLU A 40 3.03 9.05 4.79
CA GLU A 40 3.09 7.91 5.71
C GLU A 40 2.99 8.35 7.18
N LEU A 41 3.63 9.47 7.56
CA LEU A 41 3.52 10.04 8.91
C LEU A 41 2.09 10.48 9.22
N SER A 42 1.40 11.03 8.22
CA SER A 42 0.00 11.41 8.34
C SER A 42 -0.96 10.23 8.39
N ALA A 43 -0.61 9.10 7.76
CA ALA A 43 -1.35 7.86 7.88
C ALA A 43 -1.14 7.18 9.26
N ALA A 44 -0.05 7.52 9.96
CA ALA A 44 0.23 7.06 11.32
C ALA A 44 -0.43 7.92 12.42
N LEU A 45 -0.93 9.11 12.08
CA LEU A 45 -1.71 9.93 13.00
C LEU A 45 -3.11 9.31 13.20
N PRO A 46 -3.61 9.19 14.44
CA PRO A 46 -4.88 8.52 14.77
C PRO A 46 -6.09 9.42 14.46
N THR A 47 -6.08 10.08 13.30
CA THR A 47 -7.22 10.80 12.75
C THR A 47 -7.89 9.87 11.73
N HIS A 48 -8.68 8.91 12.23
CA HIS A 48 -9.40 7.96 11.39
C HIS A 48 -10.57 8.66 10.68
N SER A 49 -10.30 9.30 9.55
CA SER A 49 -11.30 9.46 8.50
C SER A 49 -11.51 8.12 7.77
N ILE A 50 -12.68 7.91 7.15
CA ILE A 50 -12.97 6.67 6.39
C ILE A 50 -11.85 6.45 5.36
N ALA A 51 -11.12 5.34 5.48
CA ALA A 51 -9.96 4.99 4.64
C ALA A 51 -8.81 6.03 4.58
N GLY A 52 -8.68 6.92 5.57
CA GLY A 52 -7.68 8.00 5.57
C GLY A 52 -7.96 9.10 4.52
N LEU A 53 -9.17 9.12 3.95
CA LEU A 53 -9.62 10.15 3.02
C LEU A 53 -9.64 11.52 3.70
N GLY A 54 -9.17 12.57 3.04
CA GLY A 54 -9.04 13.90 3.65
C GLY A 54 -7.71 14.11 4.35
N THR A 55 -7.34 13.37 5.40
CA THR A 55 -6.06 13.59 6.10
C THR A 55 -4.85 13.28 5.22
N TYR A 56 -4.89 12.15 4.51
CA TYR A 56 -3.80 11.77 3.61
C TYR A 56 -3.64 12.79 2.46
N GLN A 57 -4.75 13.20 1.87
CA GLN A 57 -4.79 14.17 0.77
C GLN A 57 -4.35 15.56 1.23
N ALA A 58 -4.78 15.99 2.42
CA ALA A 58 -4.40 17.28 3.00
C ALA A 58 -2.90 17.33 3.29
N SER A 59 -2.34 16.30 3.93
CA SER A 59 -0.91 16.22 4.23
C SER A 59 -0.07 16.14 2.97
N TRP A 60 -0.51 15.37 1.97
CA TRP A 60 0.12 15.33 0.66
C TRP A 60 0.09 16.69 -0.04
N THR A 61 -1.08 17.34 -0.04
CA THR A 61 -1.27 18.66 -0.65
C THR A 61 -0.40 19.70 0.02
N VAL A 62 -0.35 19.74 1.36
CA VAL A 62 0.49 20.65 2.13
C VAL A 62 1.98 20.40 1.86
N ALA A 63 2.42 19.14 1.85
CA ALA A 63 3.81 18.79 1.55
C ALA A 63 4.22 19.23 0.14
N PHE A 64 3.38 18.98 -0.87
CA PHE A 64 3.68 19.35 -2.25
C PHE A 64 3.60 20.86 -2.48
N MET A 65 2.68 21.57 -1.83
CA MET A 65 2.65 23.04 -1.83
C MET A 65 3.92 23.63 -1.19
N LEU A 66 4.40 23.07 -0.08
CA LEU A 66 5.67 23.49 0.57
C LEU A 66 6.88 23.24 -0.34
N LEU A 67 6.82 22.25 -1.23
CA LEU A 67 7.85 21.94 -2.21
C LEU A 67 7.80 22.81 -3.48
N GLY A 68 6.86 23.77 -3.52
CA GLY A 68 6.69 24.75 -4.60
C GLY A 68 5.80 24.29 -5.74
N PHE A 69 5.06 23.18 -5.59
CA PHE A 69 4.12 22.75 -6.62
C PHE A 69 2.80 23.52 -6.54
N PRO A 70 2.14 23.78 -7.69
CA PRO A 70 0.84 24.42 -7.70
C PRO A 70 -0.21 23.58 -6.97
N ARG A 71 -1.11 24.25 -6.25
CA ARG A 71 -2.14 23.62 -5.39
C ARG A 71 -2.98 22.58 -6.13
N GLU A 72 -3.44 22.88 -7.34
CA GLU A 72 -4.24 21.95 -8.15
C GLU A 72 -3.48 20.65 -8.43
N LEU A 73 -2.19 20.77 -8.75
CA LEU A 73 -1.30 19.65 -9.04
C LEU A 73 -1.04 18.79 -7.80
N ALA A 74 -0.87 19.44 -6.65
CA ALA A 74 -0.72 18.79 -5.35
C ALA A 74 -1.98 17.99 -4.95
N ILE A 75 -3.17 18.54 -5.19
CA ILE A 75 -4.45 17.88 -4.89
C ILE A 75 -4.67 16.67 -5.82
N ILE A 76 -4.51 16.86 -7.13
CA ILE A 76 -4.75 15.81 -8.11
C ILE A 76 -3.80 14.64 -7.88
N SER A 77 -2.51 14.92 -7.69
CA SER A 77 -1.51 13.87 -7.43
C SER A 77 -1.78 13.10 -6.14
N GLY A 78 -2.21 13.77 -5.06
CA GLY A 78 -2.56 13.13 -3.80
C GLY A 78 -3.75 12.19 -3.93
N PHE A 79 -4.78 12.59 -4.68
CA PHE A 79 -5.95 11.74 -4.95
C PHE A 79 -5.60 10.52 -5.80
N SER A 80 -4.91 10.72 -6.92
CA SER A 80 -4.51 9.62 -7.81
C SER A 80 -3.66 8.59 -7.07
N PHE A 81 -2.67 9.06 -6.30
CA PHE A 81 -1.80 8.18 -5.53
C PHE A 81 -2.57 7.39 -4.47
N HIS A 82 -3.45 8.06 -3.70
CA HIS A 82 -4.19 7.41 -2.61
C HIS A 82 -5.14 6.32 -3.12
N ILE A 83 -5.83 6.56 -4.24
CA ILE A 83 -6.75 5.58 -4.84
C ILE A 83 -5.99 4.34 -5.34
N ILE A 84 -4.89 4.54 -6.05
CA ILE A 84 -4.07 3.43 -6.57
C ILE A 84 -3.51 2.60 -5.40
N LYS A 85 -2.96 3.28 -4.39
CA LYS A 85 -2.38 2.65 -3.20
C LYS A 85 -3.44 1.87 -2.40
N LEU A 86 -4.62 2.45 -2.19
CA LEU A 86 -5.72 1.79 -1.50
C LEU A 86 -6.21 0.55 -2.25
N THR A 87 -6.33 0.64 -3.57
CA THR A 87 -6.75 -0.49 -4.42
C THR A 87 -5.74 -1.63 -4.35
N TYR A 88 -4.45 -1.31 -4.44
CA TYR A 88 -3.37 -2.29 -4.32
C TYR A 88 -3.38 -3.00 -2.96
N ASP A 89 -3.52 -2.24 -1.86
CA ASP A 89 -3.55 -2.79 -0.50
C ASP A 89 -4.77 -3.71 -0.30
N ILE A 90 -5.94 -3.35 -0.82
CA ILE A 90 -7.15 -4.18 -0.74
C ILE A 90 -6.95 -5.50 -1.50
N LEU A 91 -6.42 -5.44 -2.73
CA LEU A 91 -6.17 -6.64 -3.53
C LEU A 91 -5.16 -7.57 -2.85
N LEU A 92 -4.09 -7.00 -2.30
CA LEU A 92 -3.08 -7.77 -1.57
C LEU A 92 -3.66 -8.39 -0.29
N GLY A 93 -4.50 -7.66 0.44
CA GLY A 93 -5.21 -8.15 1.61
C GLY A 93 -6.15 -9.32 1.30
N LEU A 94 -6.92 -9.22 0.21
CA LEU A 94 -7.79 -10.30 -0.27
C LEU A 94 -6.99 -11.53 -0.69
N LEU A 95 -5.87 -11.34 -1.39
CA LEU A 95 -4.98 -12.43 -1.79
C LEU A 95 -4.39 -13.12 -0.55
N ALA A 96 -3.93 -12.34 0.43
CA ALA A 96 -3.40 -12.88 1.68
C ALA A 96 -4.46 -13.68 2.46
N MET A 97 -5.69 -13.18 2.56
CA MET A 97 -6.81 -13.94 3.14
C MET A 97 -7.09 -15.23 2.39
N GLY A 98 -7.06 -15.22 1.05
CA GLY A 98 -7.22 -16.42 0.22
C GLY A 98 -6.15 -17.47 0.50
N VAL A 99 -4.88 -17.06 0.57
CA VAL A 99 -3.75 -17.95 0.89
C VAL A 99 -3.86 -18.51 2.31
N LEU A 100 -4.26 -17.68 3.27
CA LEU A 100 -4.41 -18.10 4.67
C LEU A 100 -5.57 -19.09 4.84
N PHE A 101 -6.66 -18.87 4.10
CA PHE A 101 -7.79 -19.79 4.06
C PHE A 101 -7.39 -21.14 3.45
N LEU A 102 -6.67 -21.15 2.33
CA LEU A 102 -6.18 -22.37 1.68
C LEU A 102 -5.17 -23.15 2.54
N THR A 103 -4.25 -22.46 3.21
CA THR A 103 -3.28 -23.09 4.12
C THR A 103 -3.97 -23.63 5.37
N GLY A 104 -4.94 -22.89 5.94
CA GLY A 104 -5.76 -23.36 7.06
C GLY A 104 -6.55 -24.64 6.73
N LEU A 105 -7.14 -24.73 5.53
CA LEU A 105 -7.84 -25.94 5.07
C LEU A 105 -6.88 -27.13 4.88
N ARG A 106 -5.69 -26.89 4.32
CA ARG A 106 -4.66 -27.95 4.16
C ARG A 106 -4.16 -28.48 5.50
N LEU A 107 -3.97 -27.61 6.49
CA LEU A 107 -3.57 -28.02 7.85
C LEU A 107 -4.67 -28.82 8.54
N LYS A 108 -5.94 -28.39 8.41
CA LYS A 108 -7.08 -29.14 8.95
C LYS A 108 -7.21 -30.53 8.32
N ALA A 109 -7.01 -30.66 7.01
CA ALA A 109 -7.04 -31.95 6.32
C ALA A 109 -5.94 -32.89 6.83
N ARG A 110 -4.70 -32.40 7.00
CA ARG A 110 -3.58 -33.20 7.54
C ARG A 110 -3.84 -33.71 8.96
N MET A 111 -4.42 -32.86 9.82
CA MET A 111 -4.76 -33.25 11.20
C MET A 111 -5.85 -34.32 11.29
N VAL A 112 -6.78 -34.35 10.32
CA VAL A 112 -7.81 -35.40 10.22
C VAL A 112 -7.20 -36.72 9.75
N GLU A 113 -6.32 -36.66 8.73
CA GLU A 113 -5.63 -37.83 8.20
C GLU A 113 -4.75 -38.51 9.26
N GLU A 114 -3.96 -37.72 10.01
CA GLU A 114 -3.13 -38.22 11.12
C GLU A 114 -3.97 -38.90 12.21
N LYS A 115 -5.11 -38.31 12.61
CA LYS A 115 -6.03 -38.93 13.58
C LYS A 115 -6.65 -40.24 13.07
N THR A 116 -6.97 -40.34 11.78
CA THR A 116 -7.51 -41.57 11.19
C THR A 116 -6.48 -42.69 11.07
N VAL A 117 -5.21 -42.35 10.83
CA VAL A 117 -4.11 -43.33 10.80
C VAL A 117 -3.81 -43.85 12.21
N VAL A 118 -3.74 -42.96 13.21
CA VAL A 118 -3.51 -43.33 14.61
C VAL A 118 -4.70 -44.10 15.21
N GLY A 119 -5.94 -43.78 14.83
CA GLY A 119 -7.15 -44.50 15.25
C GLY A 119 -7.32 -45.91 14.67
N LYS A 120 -6.56 -46.25 13.61
CA LYS A 120 -6.46 -47.60 13.04
C LYS A 120 -5.24 -48.38 13.55
N GLY A 121 -4.83 -48.15 14.81
CA GLY A 121 -3.86 -49.00 15.50
C GLY A 121 -4.24 -50.48 15.37
N PRO A 122 -3.27 -51.40 15.26
CA PRO A 122 -3.51 -52.74 14.73
C PRO A 122 -4.58 -53.44 15.56
N ALA A 123 -5.64 -53.89 14.87
CA ALA A 123 -6.56 -54.87 15.42
C ALA A 123 -5.77 -56.16 15.65
N SER A 124 -5.20 -56.29 16.85
CA SER A 124 -4.64 -57.53 17.39
C SER A 124 -5.75 -58.35 18.03
#